data_AF-A0A6N3J9W8-F1
#
_entry.id   AF-A0A6N3J9W8-F1
#
_cell.length_a   1.000
_cell.length_b   1.000
_cell.length_c   1.000
_cell.angle_alpha   90.00
_cell.angle_beta   90.00
_cell.angle_gamma   90.00
#
_symmetry.space_group_name_H-M   'P 1'
#
loop_
_entity.id
_entity.type
_entity.pdbx_description
1 polymer ?
#
loop_
_entity_poly.entity_id
_entity_poly.type
_entity_poly.pdbx_seq_one_letter_code
_entity_poly.pdbx_strand_id
1 'polypeptide(L)'
;MLAHYFDIIRSIFFLASAMLFVVTHSVQARQTGEPELTLETLSQPPKNPQLPLGTLLDNNGQPIHIPNQRQSALEYSTPTVSLAETQKSQTHAPSKKTKSKKLNRKQQLTSRAQVANDPNCRWLDKRMQQLEALSSSKQNKPAQYQLDELSARQKEWQCLKCGAEGPNQNDYSRCQYRRETMTR
;
A
#
# COMPACT_ATOMS: atom_id res chain seq x y z
N MET A 1 48.08 27.53 14.17
CA MET A 1 47.22 28.72 14.34
C MET A 1 46.34 29.00 13.12
N LEU A 2 46.84 28.90 11.87
CA LEU A 2 46.05 29.17 10.66
C LEU A 2 44.97 28.11 10.34
N ALA A 3 45.21 26.83 10.62
CA ALA A 3 44.25 25.75 10.32
C ALA A 3 42.92 25.88 11.11
N HIS A 4 42.99 26.26 12.39
CA HIS A 4 41.80 26.51 13.21
C HIS A 4 40.95 27.67 12.68
N TYR A 5 41.58 28.66 12.04
CA TYR A 5 40.87 29.80 11.47
C TYR A 5 40.02 29.39 10.27
N PHE A 6 40.52 28.46 9.44
CA PHE A 6 39.78 27.94 8.29
C PHE A 6 38.56 27.09 8.69
N ASP A 7 38.66 26.30 9.77
CA ASP A 7 37.53 25.51 10.26
C ASP A 7 36.42 26.39 10.86
N ILE A 8 36.80 27.45 11.57
CA ILE A 8 35.85 28.43 12.10
C ILE A 8 35.13 29.15 10.96
N ILE A 9 35.84 29.58 9.91
CA ILE A 9 35.24 30.24 8.75
C ILE A 9 34.24 29.31 8.03
N ARG A 10 34.59 28.03 7.81
CA ARG A 10 33.66 27.06 7.21
C ARG A 10 32.41 26.87 8.06
N SER A 11 32.55 26.73 9.38
CA SER A 11 31.42 26.56 10.30
C SER A 11 30.46 27.76 10.28
N ILE A 12 31.00 28.98 10.28
CA ILE A 12 30.20 30.22 10.18
C ILE A 12 29.46 30.28 8.84
N PHE A 13 30.09 29.87 7.74
CA PHE A 13 29.47 29.87 6.42
C PHE A 13 28.30 28.87 6.32
N PHE A 14 28.43 27.69 6.94
CA PHE A 14 27.35 26.70 7.01
C PHE A 14 26.19 27.16 7.90
N LEU A 15 26.47 27.82 9.03
CA LEU A 15 25.41 28.36 9.90
C LEU A 15 24.68 29.53 9.25
N ALA A 16 25.39 30.41 8.54
CA ALA A 16 24.79 31.53 7.83
C ALA A 16 23.90 31.08 6.67
N SER A 17 24.30 30.03 5.92
CA SER A 17 23.47 29.49 4.84
C SER A 17 22.21 28.79 5.36
N ALA A 18 22.30 28.05 6.46
CA ALA A 18 21.15 27.44 7.11
C ALA A 18 20.11 28.46 7.58
N MET A 19 20.55 29.62 8.11
CA MET A 19 19.65 30.69 8.52
C MET A 19 18.98 31.39 7.33
N LEU A 20 19.63 31.49 6.17
CA LEU A 20 19.00 32.05 4.96
C LEU A 20 17.91 31.14 4.37
N PHE A 21 18.03 29.81 4.51
CA PHE A 21 17.02 28.87 4.02
C PHE A 21 15.73 28.86 4.86
N VAL A 22 15.77 29.22 6.14
CA VAL A 22 14.57 29.24 6.99
C VAL A 22 13.66 30.44 6.67
N VAL A 23 14.23 31.55 6.18
CA VAL A 23 13.45 32.77 5.90
C VAL A 23 12.65 32.68 4.59
N THR A 24 13.09 31.91 3.60
CA THR A 24 12.42 31.83 2.29
C THR A 24 11.26 30.82 2.22
N HIS A 25 11.10 29.93 3.20
CA HIS A 25 9.98 28.97 3.25
C HIS A 25 8.76 29.43 4.05
N SER A 26 8.76 30.66 4.58
CA SER A 26 7.67 31.17 5.43
C SER A 26 6.61 32.02 4.69
N VAL A 27 6.71 32.20 3.37
CA VAL A 27 5.79 33.03 2.58
C VAL A 27 4.99 32.17 1.60
N GLN A 28 4.02 31.40 2.11
CA GLN A 28 2.90 30.90 1.30
C GLN A 28 1.70 30.50 2.19
N ALA A 29 1.23 31.41 3.05
CA ALA A 29 -0.01 31.23 3.79
C ALA A 29 -0.72 32.57 4.03
N ARG A 30 -1.39 33.10 3.00
CA ARG A 30 -2.56 34.00 3.11
C ARG A 30 -3.02 34.43 1.71
N GLN A 31 -4.00 33.73 1.15
CA GLN A 31 -5.01 34.31 0.26
C GLN A 31 -6.32 33.56 0.47
N THR A 32 -6.99 33.85 1.58
CA THR A 32 -8.45 33.72 1.70
C THR A 32 -9.01 35.01 1.11
N GLY A 33 -9.15 35.04 -0.22
CA GLY A 33 -9.93 36.05 -0.91
C GLY A 33 -11.38 35.57 -0.95
N GLU A 34 -12.28 36.33 -0.33
CA GLU A 34 -13.70 36.33 -0.67
C GLU A 34 -13.84 36.40 -2.20
N PRO A 35 -14.59 35.50 -2.85
CA PRO A 35 -15.13 35.81 -4.16
C PRO A 35 -16.36 36.69 -3.92
N GLU A 36 -16.16 38.00 -4.04
CA GLU A 36 -17.22 38.99 -4.22
C GLU A 36 -18.09 38.53 -5.40
N LEU A 37 -19.30 38.08 -5.08
CA LEU A 37 -20.28 37.54 -6.01
C LEU A 37 -20.80 38.67 -6.91
N THR A 38 -20.11 38.93 -8.02
CA THR A 38 -20.59 39.86 -9.04
C THR A 38 -21.73 39.21 -9.83
N LEU A 39 -22.92 39.81 -9.67
CA LEU A 39 -24.22 39.37 -10.19
C LEU A 39 -24.35 39.45 -11.73
N GLU A 40 -23.29 39.84 -12.45
CA GLU A 40 -23.32 40.03 -13.92
C GLU A 40 -22.98 38.78 -14.74
N THR A 41 -22.50 37.69 -14.13
CA THR A 41 -22.24 36.42 -14.85
C THR A 41 -23.44 35.46 -14.78
N LEU A 42 -24.65 35.95 -15.01
CA LEU A 42 -25.87 35.12 -15.06
C LEU A 42 -26.59 35.16 -16.42
N SER A 43 -26.04 35.86 -17.42
CA SER A 43 -26.73 36.12 -18.69
C SER A 43 -26.27 35.27 -19.89
N GLN A 44 -25.54 34.17 -19.67
CA GLN A 44 -25.22 33.23 -20.74
C GLN A 44 -25.93 31.90 -20.53
N PRO A 45 -26.83 31.47 -21.44
CA PRO A 45 -27.40 30.14 -21.37
C PRO A 45 -26.30 29.11 -21.69
N PRO A 46 -25.98 28.15 -20.80
CA PRO A 46 -25.01 27.12 -21.10
C PRO A 46 -25.59 26.18 -22.17
N LYS A 47 -24.92 26.16 -23.32
CA LYS A 47 -25.09 25.16 -24.38
C LYS A 47 -24.46 23.83 -23.93
N ASN A 48 -25.02 23.21 -22.91
CA ASN A 48 -24.68 21.84 -22.49
C ASN A 48 -25.94 21.16 -21.98
N PRO A 49 -26.16 19.87 -22.33
CA PRO A 49 -27.28 19.12 -21.78
C PRO A 49 -27.10 19.12 -20.26
N GLN A 50 -28.03 19.77 -19.56
CA GLN A 50 -28.01 19.87 -18.11
C GLN A 50 -27.97 18.45 -17.55
N LEU A 51 -26.85 18.07 -16.94
CA LEU A 51 -26.77 16.81 -16.23
C LEU A 51 -27.84 16.86 -15.13
N PRO A 52 -28.71 15.85 -15.03
CA PRO A 52 -29.79 15.86 -14.07
C PRO A 52 -29.22 16.01 -12.65
N LEU A 53 -29.89 16.81 -11.82
CA LEU A 53 -29.50 16.98 -10.42
C LEU A 53 -29.44 15.61 -9.73
N GLY A 54 -28.33 15.34 -9.03
CA GLY A 54 -28.08 14.04 -8.38
C GLY A 54 -27.20 13.07 -9.17
N THR A 55 -26.52 13.53 -10.24
CA THR A 55 -25.56 12.69 -10.97
C THR A 55 -24.25 12.55 -10.18
N LEU A 56 -23.85 11.30 -9.91
CA LEU A 56 -22.54 10.99 -9.32
C LEU A 56 -21.46 11.19 -10.39
N LEU A 57 -20.40 11.94 -10.05
CA LEU A 57 -19.28 12.21 -10.94
C LEU A 57 -18.04 11.43 -10.51
N ASP A 58 -17.21 11.05 -11.46
CA ASP A 58 -15.89 10.49 -11.22
C ASP A 58 -14.84 11.59 -10.92
N ASN A 59 -13.60 11.18 -10.65
CA ASN A 59 -12.49 12.11 -10.38
C ASN A 59 -12.15 13.06 -11.55
N ASN A 60 -12.65 12.77 -12.74
CA ASN A 60 -12.45 13.55 -13.96
C ASN A 60 -13.67 14.43 -14.27
N GLY A 61 -14.69 14.45 -13.41
CA GLY A 61 -15.93 15.21 -13.62
C GLY A 61 -16.87 14.58 -14.65
N GLN A 62 -16.71 13.29 -14.98
CA GLN A 62 -17.60 12.55 -15.88
C GLN A 62 -18.69 11.82 -15.08
N PRO A 63 -19.93 11.76 -15.60
CA PRO A 63 -21.03 11.11 -14.91
C PRO A 63 -20.85 9.59 -14.85
N ILE A 64 -21.01 9.01 -13.67
CA ILE A 64 -20.96 7.56 -13.44
C ILE A 64 -22.35 6.97 -13.74
N HIS A 65 -22.41 6.04 -14.70
CA HIS A 65 -23.64 5.33 -15.05
C HIS A 65 -23.97 4.27 -13.99
N ILE A 66 -24.98 4.53 -13.16
CA ILE A 66 -25.57 3.52 -12.27
C ILE A 66 -26.60 2.73 -13.08
N PRO A 67 -26.47 1.39 -13.17
CA PRO A 67 -27.49 0.56 -13.78
C PRO A 67 -28.83 0.76 -13.07
N ASN A 68 -29.87 1.16 -13.80
CA ASN A 68 -31.24 1.30 -13.27
C ASN A 68 -31.87 -0.05 -12.89
N GLN A 69 -31.26 -1.16 -13.33
CA GLN A 69 -31.73 -2.50 -13.03
C GLN A 69 -31.19 -2.92 -11.65
N ARG A 70 -32.11 -3.05 -10.68
CA ARG A 70 -31.79 -3.65 -9.38
C ARG A 70 -31.52 -5.14 -9.57
N GLN A 71 -30.26 -5.50 -9.71
CA GLN A 71 -29.84 -6.90 -9.69
C GLN A 71 -29.92 -7.39 -8.23
N SER A 72 -30.53 -8.57 -8.03
CA SER A 72 -30.50 -9.25 -6.73
C SER A 72 -29.03 -9.51 -6.36
N ALA A 73 -28.66 -9.32 -5.09
CA ALA A 73 -27.29 -9.54 -4.61
C ALA A 73 -26.79 -11.00 -4.83
N LEU A 74 -27.71 -11.92 -5.13
CA LEU A 74 -27.44 -13.33 -5.43
C LEU A 74 -27.23 -13.61 -6.93
N GLU A 75 -27.52 -12.65 -7.82
CA GLU A 75 -27.44 -12.80 -9.28
C GLU A 75 -26.22 -12.09 -9.87
N TYR A 76 -25.07 -12.20 -9.20
CA TYR A 76 -23.81 -11.69 -9.72
C TYR A 76 -23.30 -12.61 -10.85
N SER A 77 -23.44 -12.17 -12.10
CA SER A 77 -22.80 -12.79 -13.25
C SER A 77 -21.45 -12.13 -13.48
N THR A 78 -20.36 -12.88 -13.33
CA THR A 78 -19.02 -12.36 -13.60
C THR A 78 -18.90 -11.96 -15.08
N PRO A 79 -18.38 -10.77 -15.42
CA PRO A 79 -18.10 -10.43 -16.80
C PRO A 79 -17.12 -11.45 -17.38
N THR A 80 -17.50 -12.07 -18.50
CA THR A 80 -16.65 -13.03 -19.22
C THR A 80 -15.47 -12.29 -19.84
N VAL A 81 -14.40 -12.15 -19.07
CA VAL A 81 -13.10 -11.75 -19.60
C VAL A 81 -12.54 -12.96 -20.32
N SER A 82 -12.48 -12.91 -21.66
CA SER A 82 -11.82 -13.94 -22.48
C SER A 82 -10.32 -13.90 -22.19
N LEU A 83 -9.91 -14.58 -21.12
CA LEU A 83 -8.52 -14.84 -20.81
C LEU A 83 -8.02 -15.86 -21.83
N ALA A 84 -7.18 -15.42 -22.76
CA ALA A 84 -6.38 -16.32 -23.58
C ALA A 84 -5.62 -17.26 -22.63
N GLU A 85 -6.02 -18.52 -22.67
CA GLU A 85 -5.62 -19.56 -21.75
C GLU A 85 -4.15 -19.93 -21.99
N THR A 86 -3.22 -19.22 -21.34
CA THR A 86 -1.85 -19.70 -21.26
C THR A 86 -1.80 -20.75 -20.17
N GLN A 87 -2.19 -21.97 -20.51
CA GLN A 87 -2.00 -23.16 -19.68
C GLN A 87 -0.49 -23.42 -19.52
N LYS A 88 0.15 -22.76 -18.56
CA LYS A 88 1.39 -23.27 -17.98
C LYS A 88 1.00 -24.41 -17.05
N SER A 89 0.91 -25.61 -17.62
CA SER A 89 0.95 -26.87 -16.89
C SER A 89 2.12 -26.80 -15.91
N GLN A 90 1.83 -26.63 -14.62
CA GLN A 90 2.80 -26.88 -13.57
C GLN A 90 2.93 -28.39 -13.48
N THR A 91 3.82 -28.95 -14.30
CA THR A 91 4.33 -30.30 -14.11
C THR A 91 4.80 -30.41 -12.68
N HIS A 92 4.04 -31.13 -11.85
CA HIS A 92 4.48 -31.60 -10.54
C HIS A 92 5.67 -32.55 -10.78
N ALA A 93 6.86 -31.98 -10.88
CA ALA A 93 8.08 -32.77 -10.82
C ALA A 93 8.08 -33.49 -9.47
N PRO A 94 8.32 -34.81 -9.43
CA PRO A 94 8.47 -35.52 -8.17
C PRO A 94 9.66 -34.90 -7.44
N SER A 95 9.38 -34.27 -6.30
CA SER A 95 10.41 -33.65 -5.47
C SER A 95 11.43 -34.74 -5.10
N LYS A 96 12.63 -34.68 -5.69
CA LYS A 96 13.77 -35.44 -5.18
C LYS A 96 13.88 -35.08 -3.70
N LYS A 97 13.65 -36.06 -2.82
CA LYS A 97 13.84 -35.92 -1.38
C LYS A 97 15.33 -35.77 -1.09
N THR A 98 15.89 -34.62 -1.41
CA THR A 98 17.14 -34.18 -0.81
C THR A 98 16.86 -34.12 0.68
N LYS A 99 17.60 -34.91 1.48
CA LYS A 99 17.44 -34.98 2.93
C LYS A 99 17.61 -33.57 3.50
N SER A 100 16.53 -32.81 3.59
CA SER A 100 16.52 -31.48 4.14
C SER A 100 16.84 -31.65 5.62
N LYS A 101 17.96 -31.05 6.04
CA LYS A 101 18.35 -30.95 7.44
C LYS A 101 17.10 -30.56 8.23
N LYS A 102 16.68 -31.40 9.18
CA LYS A 102 15.48 -31.17 9.99
C LYS A 102 15.66 -29.82 10.67
N LEU A 103 15.03 -28.79 10.12
CA LEU A 103 15.07 -27.45 10.69
C LEU A 103 14.47 -27.54 12.09
N ASN A 104 15.07 -26.81 13.04
CA ASN A 104 14.52 -26.75 14.39
C ASN A 104 13.06 -26.24 14.31
N ARG A 105 12.15 -26.69 15.19
CA ARG A 105 10.72 -26.30 15.17
C ARG A 105 10.54 -24.78 15.04
N LYS A 106 11.38 -23.99 15.73
CA LYS A 106 11.38 -22.52 15.60
C LYS A 106 11.77 -22.03 14.20
N GLN A 107 12.78 -22.65 13.59
CA GLN A 107 13.21 -22.32 12.23
C GLN A 107 12.16 -22.70 11.20
N GLN A 108 11.44 -23.81 11.39
CA GLN A 108 10.32 -24.20 10.52
C GLN A 108 9.20 -23.16 10.57
N LEU A 109 8.84 -22.70 11.76
CA LEU A 109 7.80 -21.68 11.98
C LEU A 109 8.15 -20.34 11.30
N THR A 110 9.41 -19.93 11.34
CA THR A 110 9.86 -18.69 10.68
C THR A 110 10.07 -18.87 9.18
N SER A 111 10.38 -20.08 8.73
CA SER A 111 10.58 -20.37 7.32
C SER A 111 9.26 -20.36 6.55
N ARG A 112 9.34 -19.93 5.29
CA ARG A 112 8.22 -19.94 4.33
C ARG A 112 8.36 -21.06 3.29
N ALA A 113 9.25 -22.01 3.54
CA ALA A 113 9.51 -23.14 2.63
C ALA A 113 8.34 -24.13 2.55
N GLN A 114 7.59 -24.22 3.64
CA GLN A 114 6.36 -24.99 3.73
C GLN A 114 5.28 -24.08 4.30
N VAL A 115 4.08 -24.13 3.71
CA VAL A 115 2.92 -23.35 4.15
C VAL A 115 1.86 -24.32 4.65
N ALA A 116 1.32 -24.05 5.83
CA ALA A 116 0.21 -24.81 6.40
C ALA A 116 -1.02 -24.78 5.48
N ASN A 117 -1.87 -25.81 5.56
CA ASN A 117 -3.05 -25.92 4.72
C ASN A 117 -4.22 -25.06 5.24
N ASP A 118 -4.00 -23.75 5.28
CA ASP A 118 -4.98 -22.75 5.73
C ASP A 118 -5.04 -21.58 4.74
N PRO A 119 -6.23 -21.05 4.41
CA PRO A 119 -6.38 -19.95 3.46
C PRO A 119 -5.67 -18.66 3.91
N ASN A 120 -5.66 -18.35 5.20
CA ASN A 120 -5.00 -17.16 5.73
C ASN A 120 -3.47 -17.26 5.59
N CYS A 121 -2.90 -18.44 5.90
CA CYS A 121 -1.48 -18.67 5.70
C CYS A 121 -1.06 -18.57 4.22
N ARG A 122 -1.86 -19.09 3.28
CA ARG A 122 -1.60 -18.94 1.84
C ARG A 122 -1.65 -17.48 1.40
N TRP A 123 -2.62 -16.73 1.91
CA TRP A 123 -2.73 -15.30 1.63
C TRP A 123 -1.54 -14.51 2.17
N LEU A 124 -1.13 -14.76 3.43
CA LEU A 124 0.02 -14.12 4.05
C LEU A 124 1.31 -14.37 3.26
N ASP A 125 1.54 -15.60 2.81
CA ASP A 125 2.68 -15.93 1.98
C ASP A 125 2.68 -15.10 0.68
N LYS A 126 1.55 -15.03 -0.03
CA LYS A 126 1.45 -14.23 -1.25
C LYS A 126 1.64 -12.74 -1.00
N ARG A 127 1.06 -12.21 0.08
CA ARG A 127 1.21 -10.79 0.43
C ARG A 127 2.64 -10.42 0.75
N MET A 128 3.34 -11.24 1.55
CA MET A 128 4.75 -10.99 1.87
C MET A 128 5.65 -11.14 0.64
N GLN A 129 5.39 -12.12 -0.25
CA GLN A 129 6.10 -12.24 -1.54
C GLN A 129 5.98 -10.95 -2.38
N GLN A 130 4.79 -10.35 -2.43
CA GLN A 130 4.57 -9.09 -3.13
C GLN A 130 5.36 -7.94 -2.48
N LEU A 131 5.30 -7.81 -1.15
CA LEU A 131 6.04 -6.76 -0.43
C LEU A 131 7.55 -6.89 -0.61
N GLU A 132 8.07 -8.13 -0.56
CA GLU A 132 9.48 -8.43 -0.81
C GLU A 132 9.88 -8.07 -2.25
N ALA A 133 9.06 -8.43 -3.25
CA ALA A 133 9.30 -8.09 -4.64
C ALA A 133 9.29 -6.58 -4.89
N LEU A 134 8.36 -5.85 -4.26
CA LEU A 134 8.31 -4.38 -4.31
C LEU A 134 9.54 -3.77 -3.66
N SER A 135 10.00 -4.31 -2.53
CA SER A 135 11.21 -3.83 -1.85
C SER A 135 12.52 -4.15 -2.59
N SER A 136 12.54 -5.22 -3.38
CA SER A 136 13.71 -5.65 -4.15
C SER A 136 13.79 -5.00 -5.53
N SER A 137 12.75 -4.29 -5.95
CA SER A 137 12.73 -3.61 -7.24
C SER A 137 13.68 -2.42 -7.23
N LYS A 138 14.67 -2.43 -8.13
CA LYS A 138 15.67 -1.35 -8.26
C LYS A 138 15.07 0.00 -8.66
N GLN A 139 13.83 0.02 -9.16
CA GLN A 139 13.22 1.21 -9.74
C GLN A 139 12.58 2.14 -8.69
N ASN A 140 12.23 1.65 -7.50
CA ASN A 140 11.58 2.45 -6.47
C ASN A 140 12.12 2.09 -5.08
N LYS A 141 12.49 3.10 -4.30
CA LYS A 141 12.78 2.88 -2.87
C LYS A 141 11.49 2.38 -2.20
N PRO A 142 11.53 1.31 -1.38
CA PRO A 142 10.34 0.84 -0.70
C PRO A 142 9.80 1.95 0.20
N ALA A 143 8.51 2.21 0.10
CA ALA A 143 7.86 3.15 0.99
C ALA A 143 7.84 2.58 2.42
N GLN A 144 7.96 3.45 3.43
CA GLN A 144 8.12 3.01 4.83
C GLN A 144 6.95 2.12 5.30
N TYR A 145 5.72 2.46 4.90
CA TYR A 145 4.54 1.66 5.20
C TYR A 145 4.62 0.21 4.66
N GLN A 146 5.34 -0.03 3.56
CA GLN A 146 5.51 -1.37 2.99
C GLN A 146 6.45 -2.22 3.85
N LEU A 147 7.51 -1.60 4.36
CA LEU A 147 8.44 -2.25 5.29
C LEU A 147 7.76 -2.54 6.63
N ASP A 148 6.97 -1.60 7.13
CA ASP A 148 6.19 -1.76 8.35
C ASP A 148 5.18 -2.90 8.19
N GLU A 149 4.44 -2.93 7.07
CA GLU A 149 3.53 -4.02 6.74
C GLU A 149 4.27 -5.36 6.65
N LEU A 150 5.39 -5.43 5.93
CA LEU A 150 6.17 -6.67 5.81
C LEU A 150 6.59 -7.19 7.19
N SER A 151 7.13 -6.30 8.04
CA SER A 151 7.56 -6.67 9.39
C SER A 151 6.39 -7.17 10.26
N ALA A 152 5.21 -6.56 10.11
CA ALA A 152 4.01 -6.95 10.83
C ALA A 152 3.47 -8.30 10.34
N ARG A 153 3.40 -8.51 9.02
CA ARG A 153 2.97 -9.77 8.41
C ARG A 153 3.91 -10.92 8.74
N GLN A 154 5.21 -10.65 8.84
CA GLN A 154 6.20 -11.64 9.26
C GLN A 154 6.03 -12.07 10.73
N LYS A 155 5.58 -11.16 11.61
CA LYS A 155 5.20 -11.50 13.00
C LYS A 155 3.90 -12.29 13.05
N GLU A 156 2.90 -11.88 12.27
CA GLU A 156 1.62 -12.57 12.13
C GLU A 156 1.82 -14.03 11.65
N TRP A 157 2.69 -14.24 10.66
CA TRP A 157 3.08 -15.56 10.16
C TRP A 157 3.58 -16.50 11.26
N GLN A 158 4.48 -16.00 12.11
CA GLN A 158 5.07 -16.78 13.20
C GLN A 158 4.05 -17.06 14.30
N CYS A 159 3.21 -16.08 14.62
CA CYS A 159 2.17 -16.20 15.65
C CYS A 159 1.10 -17.23 15.24
N LEU A 160 0.69 -17.21 13.96
CA LEU A 160 -0.25 -18.16 13.37
C LEU A 160 0.39 -19.51 13.00
N LYS A 161 1.70 -19.70 13.24
CA LYS A 161 2.42 -20.96 12.98
C LYS A 161 2.29 -21.45 11.53
N CYS A 162 2.22 -20.51 10.59
CA CYS A 162 1.94 -20.80 9.19
C CYS A 162 3.02 -21.62 8.48
N GLY A 163 4.26 -21.68 9.03
CA GLY A 163 5.35 -22.48 8.48
C GLY A 163 5.29 -23.99 8.76
N ALA A 164 4.32 -24.47 9.57
CA ALA A 164 4.23 -25.89 9.92
C ALA A 164 2.79 -26.36 10.18
N GLU A 165 2.24 -26.07 11.36
CA GLU A 165 0.96 -26.61 11.85
C GLU A 165 -0.25 -25.81 11.35
N GLY A 166 -0.08 -24.50 11.16
CA GLY A 166 -1.18 -23.58 10.90
C GLY A 166 -1.86 -23.06 12.17
N PRO A 167 -2.72 -22.05 12.03
CA PRO A 167 -3.34 -21.36 13.17
C PRO A 167 -4.41 -22.22 13.84
N ASN A 168 -4.49 -22.11 15.17
CA ASN A 168 -5.63 -22.61 15.94
C ASN A 168 -6.72 -21.52 16.05
N GLN A 169 -7.95 -21.89 16.40
CA GLN A 169 -9.09 -20.97 16.52
C GLN A 169 -8.79 -19.74 17.40
N ASN A 170 -8.10 -19.96 18.53
CA ASN A 170 -7.70 -18.88 19.43
C ASN A 170 -6.59 -17.98 18.85
N ASP A 171 -5.74 -18.51 17.97
CA ASP A 171 -4.60 -17.79 17.42
C ASP A 171 -5.07 -16.65 16.51
N TYR A 172 -6.17 -16.82 15.75
CA TYR A 172 -6.70 -15.75 14.88
C TYR A 172 -7.03 -14.47 15.66
N SER A 173 -7.65 -14.60 16.83
CA SER A 173 -8.02 -13.43 17.65
C SER A 173 -6.82 -12.66 18.21
N ARG A 174 -5.69 -13.36 18.44
CA ARG A 174 -4.50 -12.83 19.11
C ARG A 174 -3.44 -12.35 18.14
N CYS A 175 -3.35 -13.00 16.98
CA CYS A 175 -2.25 -12.86 16.05
C CYS A 175 -2.60 -11.97 14.84
N GLN A 176 -3.87 -11.66 14.61
CA GLN A 176 -4.28 -10.80 13.49
C GLN A 176 -3.70 -9.40 13.61
N TYR A 177 -3.04 -8.97 12.55
CA TYR A 177 -2.46 -7.63 12.49
C TYR A 177 -3.55 -6.55 12.39
N ARG A 178 -3.64 -5.70 13.41
CA ARG A 178 -4.48 -4.49 13.40
C ARG A 178 -3.63 -3.27 13.09
N ARG A 179 -4.01 -2.49 12.07
CA ARG A 179 -3.34 -1.24 11.69
C ARG A 179 -3.68 -0.04 12.58
N GLU A 180 -4.63 -0.21 13.49
CA GLU A 180 -5.31 0.89 14.20
C GLU A 180 -4.52 1.47 15.40
N THR A 181 -3.27 1.07 15.65
CA THR A 181 -2.53 1.46 16.86
C THR A 181 -1.29 2.31 16.61
N MET A 182 -1.18 3.01 15.48
CA MET A 182 -0.09 3.95 15.19
C MET A 182 -0.60 5.39 15.14
N THR A 183 -1.19 5.84 16.23
CA THR A 183 -1.24 7.27 16.58
C THR A 183 -0.63 7.39 17.98
N ARG A 184 0.66 7.71 18.05
CA ARG A 184 1.29 8.16 19.29
C ARG A 184 2.40 9.14 18.97
#